data_AF-A0A495SSA4-F1
#
_entry.id   AF-A0A495SSA4-F1
#
_cell.length_a   1.000
_cell.length_b   1.000
_cell.length_c   1.000
_cell.angle_alpha   90.00
_cell.angle_beta   90.00
_cell.angle_gamma   90.00
#
_symmetry.space_group_name_H-M   'P 1'
#
loop_
_entity.id
_entity.type
_entity.pdbx_description
1 polymer ?
#
loop_
_entity_poly.entity_id
_entity_poly.type
_entity_poly.pdbx_seq_one_letter_code
_entity_poly.pdbx_strand_id
1 'polypeptide(L)'
;MNAWLLAAAFLGAGGVAPCLLLGLRGEPPQRLAGLNLAATLTSVLLLLLAQGFSRSSYTDLALDLAVLAPAGTLVFTRFLAGEEH
;
A
#
# COMPACT_ATOMS: atom_id res chain seq x y z
N MET A 1 21.41 13.92 5.70
CA MET A 1 20.26 13.00 5.77
C MET A 1 19.02 13.83 5.47
N ASN A 2 18.33 13.60 4.35
CA ASN A 2 17.15 14.38 4.00
C ASN A 2 15.98 14.05 4.94
N ALA A 3 15.29 15.06 5.46
CA ALA A 3 14.11 14.88 6.32
C ALA A 3 13.05 13.98 5.66
N TRP A 4 12.94 14.04 4.33
CA TRP A 4 12.09 13.17 3.51
C TRP A 4 12.45 11.68 3.59
N LEU A 5 13.75 11.33 3.65
CA LEU A 5 14.17 9.93 3.81
C LEU A 5 13.86 9.41 5.23
N LEU A 6 14.00 10.25 6.25
CA LEU A 6 13.60 9.90 7.62
C LEU A 6 12.08 9.70 7.73
N ALA A 7 11.29 10.59 7.12
CA ALA A 7 9.84 10.47 7.06
C ALA A 7 9.43 9.18 6.33
N ALA A 8 10.08 8.84 5.21
CA ALA A 8 9.83 7.60 4.49
C ALA A 8 10.18 6.35 5.32
N ALA A 9 11.31 6.36 6.02
CA ALA A 9 11.71 5.25 6.89
C ALA A 9 10.70 5.06 8.02
N PHE A 10 10.24 6.15 8.64
CA PHE A 10 9.24 6.11 9.69
C PHE A 10 7.88 5.60 9.19
N LEU A 11 7.44 6.06 8.02
CA LEU A 11 6.19 5.61 7.40
C LEU A 11 6.27 4.13 6.98
N GLY A 12 7.42 3.69 6.47
CA GLY A 12 7.64 2.29 6.08
C GLY A 12 7.65 1.35 7.29
N ALA A 13 8.44 1.69 8.31
CA ALA A 13 8.56 0.86 9.51
C ALA A 13 7.30 0.92 10.40
N GLY A 14 6.71 2.10 10.57
CA GLY A 14 5.58 2.33 11.47
C GLY A 14 4.20 2.17 10.84
N GLY A 15 4.06 2.35 9.52
CA GLY A 15 2.79 2.27 8.81
C GLY A 15 2.66 1.02 7.94
N VAL A 16 3.59 0.84 6.99
CA VAL A 16 3.50 -0.24 6.00
C VAL A 16 3.70 -1.61 6.64
N ALA A 17 4.73 -1.78 7.47
CA ALA A 17 5.04 -3.06 8.11
C ALA A 17 3.88 -3.64 8.94
N PRO A 18 3.23 -2.89 9.86
CA PRO A 18 2.08 -3.42 10.60
C PRO A 18 0.87 -3.68 9.70
N CYS A 19 0.59 -2.84 8.70
CA CYS A 19 -0.51 -3.09 7.76
C CYS A 19 -0.28 -4.37 6.94
N LEU A 20 0.97 -4.65 6.55
CA LEU A 20 1.31 -5.88 5.84
C LEU A 20 1.19 -7.10 6.75
N LEU A 21 1.63 -7.00 8.00
CA LEU A 21 1.45 -8.06 9.00
C LEU A 21 -0.03 -8.36 9.26
N LEU A 22 -0.89 -7.33 9.28
CA LEU A 22 -2.34 -7.49 9.38
C LEU A 22 -2.95 -8.05 8.08
N GLY A 23 -2.43 -7.70 6.90
CA GLY A 23 -2.85 -8.29 5.61
C GLY A 23 -2.50 -9.78 5.47
N LEU A 24 -1.49 -10.25 6.20
CA LEU A 24 -1.07 -11.66 6.22
C LEU A 24 -1.79 -12.50 7.28
N ARG A 25 -2.53 -11.89 8.21
CA ARG A 25 -3.18 -12.55 9.35
C ARG A 25 -4.69 -12.30 9.37
N GLY A 26 -5.48 -13.26 9.84
CA GLY A 26 -6.93 -13.10 10.03
C GLY A 26 -7.78 -13.62 8.87
N GLU A 27 -9.07 -13.32 8.92
CA GLU A 27 -10.06 -13.79 7.96
C GLU A 27 -9.88 -13.14 6.57
N PRO A 28 -10.30 -13.79 5.47
CA PRO A 28 -10.17 -13.27 4.11
C PRO A 28 -10.55 -11.80 3.91
N PRO A 29 -11.68 -11.27 4.44
CA PRO A 29 -12.02 -9.86 4.31
C PRO A 29 -11.07 -8.93 5.09
N GLN A 30 -10.60 -9.35 6.26
CA GLN A 30 -9.67 -8.57 7.08
C GLN A 30 -8.29 -8.47 6.43
N ARG A 31 -7.84 -9.56 5.79
CA ARG A 31 -6.60 -9.59 5.00
C ARG A 31 -6.67 -8.63 3.81
N LEU A 32 -7.82 -8.58 3.14
CA LEU A 32 -8.04 -7.68 2.01
C LEU A 32 -7.99 -6.20 2.41
N ALA A 33 -8.63 -5.86 3.53
CA ALA A 33 -8.58 -4.50 4.09
C ALA A 33 -7.16 -4.09 4.49
N GLY A 34 -6.40 -5.01 5.12
CA GLY A 34 -4.99 -4.79 5.46
C GLY A 34 -4.10 -4.56 4.23
N LEU A 35 -4.29 -5.34 3.17
CA LEU A 35 -3.57 -5.19 1.91
C LEU A 35 -3.89 -3.85 1.21
N ASN A 36 -5.15 -3.43 1.20
CA ASN A 36 -5.55 -2.15 0.60
C ASN A 36 -4.95 -0.94 1.34
N LEU A 37 -4.95 -0.98 2.68
CA LEU A 37 -4.29 0.02 3.51
C LEU A 37 -2.76 0.04 3.28
N ALA A 38 -2.13 -1.13 3.20
CA ALA A 38 -0.70 -1.24 2.92
C ALA A 38 -0.32 -0.66 1.54
N ALA A 39 -1.14 -0.88 0.52
CA ALA A 39 -0.91 -0.34 -0.82
C ALA A 39 -1.02 1.20 -0.86
N THR A 40 -1.98 1.76 -0.13
CA THR A 40 -2.13 3.22 0.01
C THR A 40 -0.91 3.84 0.68
N LEU A 41 -0.47 3.26 1.81
CA LEU A 41 0.72 3.73 2.53
C LEU A 41 2.00 3.57 1.70
N THR A 42 2.10 2.51 0.90
CA THR A 42 3.21 2.30 -0.03
C THR A 42 3.25 3.38 -1.11
N SER A 43 2.09 3.80 -1.64
CA SER A 43 2.01 4.89 -2.62
C SER A 43 2.53 6.20 -2.03
N VAL A 44 2.14 6.53 -0.79
CA VAL A 44 2.66 7.71 -0.07
C VAL A 44 4.17 7.60 0.18
N LEU A 45 4.65 6.42 0.54
CA LEU A 45 6.08 6.16 0.73
C LEU A 45 6.88 6.39 -0.57
N LEU A 46 6.38 5.94 -1.72
CA LEU A 46 6.99 6.19 -3.03
C LEU A 46 7.05 7.68 -3.36
N LEU A 47 6.01 8.46 -3.03
CA LEU A 47 6.02 9.92 -3.20
C LEU A 47 7.07 10.59 -2.30
N LEU A 48 7.21 10.17 -1.04
CA LEU A 48 8.26 10.67 -0.14
C LEU A 48 9.67 10.34 -0.67
N LEU A 49 9.85 9.14 -1.24
CA LEU A 49 11.09 8.74 -1.91
C LEU A 49 11.37 9.59 -3.15
N ALA A 50 10.35 9.89 -3.96
CA ALA A 50 10.46 10.76 -5.13
C ALA A 50 11.02 12.13 -4.74
N GLN A 51 10.53 12.71 -3.65
CA GLN A 51 11.02 13.98 -3.09
C GLN A 51 12.44 13.84 -2.52
N GLY A 52 12.70 12.78 -1.75
CA GLY A 52 13.99 12.55 -1.10
C GLY A 52 15.15 12.27 -2.05
N PHE A 53 14.88 11.64 -3.20
CA PHE A 53 15.86 11.33 -4.26
C PHE A 53 15.79 12.27 -5.46
N SER A 54 14.82 13.20 -5.48
CA SER A 54 14.56 14.12 -6.60
C SER A 54 14.40 13.41 -7.96
N ARG A 55 13.87 12.19 -7.96
CA ARG A 55 13.60 11.39 -9.16
C ARG A 55 12.10 11.27 -9.40
N SER A 56 11.64 11.71 -10.57
CA SER A 56 10.24 11.63 -10.99
C SER A 56 9.74 10.20 -11.22
N SER A 57 10.64 9.25 -11.50
CA SER A 57 10.27 7.85 -11.77
C SER A 57 9.51 7.19 -10.61
N TYR A 58 9.73 7.62 -9.37
CA TYR A 58 8.99 7.09 -8.21
C TYR A 58 7.55 7.62 -8.13
N THR A 59 7.27 8.78 -8.71
CA THR A 59 5.92 9.35 -8.80
C THR A 59 5.04 8.55 -9.75
N ASP A 60 5.61 8.09 -10.87
CA ASP A 60 4.91 7.26 -11.85
C ASP A 60 4.50 5.91 -11.22
N LEU A 61 5.44 5.25 -10.53
CA LEU A 61 5.15 4.03 -9.77
C LEU A 61 4.09 4.24 -8.68
N ALA A 62 4.12 5.38 -7.98
CA ALA A 62 3.11 5.70 -6.97
C ALA A 62 1.70 5.83 -7.59
N LEU A 63 1.61 6.43 -8.78
CA LEU A 63 0.37 6.59 -9.51
C LEU A 63 -0.19 5.24 -9.96
N ASP A 64 0.66 4.40 -10.57
CA ASP A 64 0.28 3.06 -11.02
C ASP A 64 -0.22 2.20 -9.87
N LEU A 65 0.49 2.20 -8.73
CA LEU A 65 0.07 1.47 -7.53
C LEU A 65 -1.27 1.97 -6.99
N ALA A 66 -1.49 3.29 -6.97
CA ALA A 66 -2.73 3.88 -6.49
C ALA A 66 -3.93 3.50 -7.36
N VAL A 67 -3.74 3.25 -8.66
CA VAL A 67 -4.79 2.79 -9.58
C VAL A 67 -4.99 1.28 -9.49
N LEU A 68 -3.90 0.51 -9.45
CA LEU A 68 -3.95 -0.94 -9.49
C LEU A 68 -4.46 -1.57 -8.18
N ALA A 69 -4.14 -0.97 -7.03
CA ALA A 69 -4.57 -1.45 -5.72
C ALA A 69 -6.11 -1.54 -5.54
N PRO A 70 -6.90 -0.50 -5.84
CA PRO A 70 -8.36 -0.60 -5.78
C PRO A 70 -8.91 -1.56 -6.84
N ALA A 71 -8.33 -1.58 -8.05
CA ALA A 71 -8.75 -2.53 -9.10
C ALA A 71 -8.57 -3.99 -8.65
N GLY A 72 -7.41 -4.35 -8.09
CA GLY A 72 -7.16 -5.68 -7.53
C GLY A 72 -8.09 -6.03 -6.36
N THR A 73 -8.36 -5.06 -5.48
CA THR A 73 -9.29 -5.21 -4.36
C THR A 73 -10.71 -5.52 -4.83
N LEU A 74 -11.19 -4.83 -5.87
CA LEU A 74 -12.52 -5.09 -6.47
C LEU A 74 -12.63 -6.48 -7.09
N VAL A 75 -11.56 -6.97 -7.72
CA VAL A 75 -11.51 -8.34 -8.27
C VAL A 75 -11.59 -9.37 -7.15
N PHE A 76 -10.79 -9.22 -6.08
CA PHE A 76 -10.82 -10.15 -4.95
C PHE A 76 -12.13 -10.11 -4.16
N THR A 77 -12.69 -8.91 -3.92
CA THR A 77 -14.00 -8.78 -3.27
C THR A 77 -15.10 -9.47 -4.08
N ARG A 78 -15.06 -9.39 -5.42
CA ARG A 78 -15.98 -10.13 -6.29
C ARG A 78 -15.87 -11.64 -6.12
N PHE A 79 -14.64 -12.18 -6.01
CA PHE A 79 -14.45 -13.61 -5.77
C PHE A 79 -14.95 -14.03 -4.38
N LEU A 80 -14.69 -13.23 -3.35
CA LEU A 80 -15.18 -13.47 -1.98
C LEU A 80 -16.72 -13.40 -1.88
N ALA A 81 -17.34 -12.47 -2.61
CA ALA A 81 -18.78 -12.32 -2.63
C ALA A 81 -19.49 -13.41 -3.47
N GLY A 82 -18.74 -14.16 -4.28
CA GLY A 82 -19.27 -15.26 -5.10
C GLY A 82 -19.43 -16.59 -4.36
N GLU A 83 -18.84 -16.73 -3.16
CA GLU A 83 -19.19 -17.79 -2.21
C GLU A 83 -20.48 -17.41 -1.48
N GLU A 84 -21.62 -17.44 -2.18
CA GLU A 84 -22.92 -17.48 -1.48
C GLU A 84 -23.02 -18.81 -0.72
N HIS A 85 -23.37 -18.69 0.57
CA HIS A 85 -23.62 -19.80 1.50
C HIS A 85 -24.77 -20.71 1.05
#